data_AF-A0A2R9CFF3-F1
#
_entry.id   AF-A0A2R9CFF3-F1
#
_cell.length_a   1.000
_cell.length_b   1.000
_cell.length_c   1.000
_cell.angle_alpha   90.00
_cell.angle_beta   90.00
_cell.angle_gamma   90.00
#
_symmetry.space_group_name_H-M   'P 1'
#
loop_
_entity.id
_entity.type
_entity.pdbx_description
1 polymer ?
#
loop_
_entity_poly.entity_id
_entity_poly.type
_entity_poly.pdbx_seq_one_letter_code
_entity_poly.pdbx_strand_id
1 'polypeptide(L)'
;HSEDQIHITIWRNRKPPERKMRRNTQDENMRKWFKVTIPYGIKYDKAWLMNSIQSNCSVPFTPVDFHYIRNRACFFVQVASAASALKDVSYKIYDDENQKICIFVNHFTAPYSVKNKLKPGQMEMLKLTMNKRYNVSQQALDLQNLRFDPDLMGRDIDIILNRRNCMAATLKIIERNFPELLSLNLCNNKLYQLDGLSDITEKAPKVKILNLSKNKLESAWELGKVKGLKLEELWLEGNPLCSTFSDQSAYVSAIRDCFPKLLRLDGRELPAPVIVDIDSSETMKPCKENFTGSETLKHLACNPAAVNSLSSLLPHRYYSIYDSGDRQGLLSAYHDEACFSLAIPFDPKDSAPSNLCKYFKDSRNIKILKDPYLQRKLLKHTKCPRNVDSLSALPETQHDFSSILVDMWCQTVNTLPSGQ
;
A
#
# COMPACT_ATOMS: atom_id res chain seq x y z
N HIS A 1 86.81 -21.76 -29.15
CA HIS A 1 87.31 -20.79 -30.14
C HIS A 1 86.73 -21.17 -31.48
N SER A 2 86.06 -20.33 -32.26
CA SER A 2 85.66 -18.92 -32.18
C SER A 2 84.57 -18.80 -33.26
N GLU A 3 83.52 -18.02 -32.96
CA GLU A 3 82.98 -16.90 -33.76
C GLU A 3 83.03 -17.03 -35.31
N ASP A 4 81.94 -16.86 -36.05
CA ASP A 4 81.22 -15.59 -36.16
C ASP A 4 79.74 -15.69 -36.59
N GLN A 5 78.98 -14.76 -36.01
CA GLN A 5 77.66 -14.18 -36.36
C GLN A 5 77.63 -13.58 -37.79
N ILE A 6 76.55 -13.29 -38.53
CA ILE A 6 75.08 -13.16 -38.44
C ILE A 6 74.59 -13.11 -39.92
N HIS A 7 73.40 -13.64 -40.27
CA HIS A 7 72.30 -12.86 -40.89
C HIS A 7 71.04 -13.68 -41.17
N ILE A 8 69.93 -13.00 -40.88
CA ILE A 8 68.53 -13.41 -40.77
C ILE A 8 67.95 -13.81 -42.14
N THR A 9 67.11 -14.85 -42.18
CA THR A 9 66.10 -15.00 -43.22
C THR A 9 64.77 -15.51 -42.65
N ILE A 10 63.73 -14.75 -42.98
CA ILE A 10 62.32 -14.88 -42.62
C ILE A 10 61.75 -16.23 -43.10
N TRP A 11 61.19 -17.03 -42.19
CA TRP A 11 60.35 -18.18 -42.55
C TRP A 11 58.91 -17.97 -42.08
N ARG A 12 58.03 -17.90 -43.09
CA ARG A 12 56.56 -17.84 -43.02
C ARG A 12 56.01 -18.99 -42.18
N ASN A 13 55.37 -18.67 -41.04
CA ASN A 13 54.53 -19.64 -40.33
C ASN A 13 53.11 -19.63 -40.90
N ARG A 14 52.73 -20.77 -41.46
CA ARG A 14 51.40 -21.10 -41.99
C ARG A 14 50.34 -21.04 -40.87
N LYS A 15 49.22 -20.36 -41.14
CA LYS A 15 48.01 -20.42 -40.31
C LYS A 15 47.42 -21.85 -40.34
N PRO A 16 47.00 -22.44 -39.21
CA PRO A 16 46.10 -23.59 -39.21
C PRO A 16 44.67 -23.12 -39.60
N PRO A 17 43.85 -23.99 -40.19
CA PRO A 17 42.51 -23.61 -40.65
C PRO A 17 41.60 -23.29 -39.47
N GLU A 18 40.84 -22.21 -39.62
CA GLU A 18 39.76 -21.79 -38.71
C GLU A 18 38.76 -22.94 -38.54
N ARG A 19 38.85 -23.65 -37.41
CA ARG A 19 37.69 -24.34 -36.87
C ARG A 19 36.67 -23.25 -36.55
N LYS A 20 35.67 -23.09 -37.42
CA LYS A 20 34.37 -22.51 -37.06
C LYS A 20 33.77 -23.40 -35.97
N MET A 21 34.23 -23.18 -34.73
CA MET A 21 33.48 -23.53 -33.55
C MET A 21 32.18 -22.74 -33.69
N ARG A 22 31.09 -23.41 -34.04
CA ARG A 22 29.75 -22.88 -33.80
C ARG A 22 29.72 -22.55 -32.31
N ARG A 23 30.00 -21.29 -31.96
CA ARG A 23 29.55 -20.75 -30.69
C ARG A 23 28.06 -20.94 -30.72
N ASN A 24 27.54 -21.71 -29.77
CA ASN A 24 26.13 -21.72 -29.46
C ASN A 24 25.75 -20.28 -29.13
N THR A 25 25.26 -19.54 -30.12
CA THR A 25 24.74 -18.17 -30.01
C THR A 25 23.49 -18.07 -29.13
N GLN A 26 23.08 -19.18 -28.50
CA GLN A 26 22.05 -19.19 -27.46
C GLN A 26 22.58 -18.93 -26.05
N ASP A 27 23.86 -19.14 -25.77
CA ASP A 27 24.42 -18.95 -24.42
C ASP A 27 24.85 -17.48 -24.13
N GLU A 28 25.04 -16.66 -25.17
CA GLU A 28 25.26 -15.22 -25.01
C GLU A 28 23.98 -14.42 -24.71
N ASN A 29 22.81 -15.07 -24.79
CA ASN A 29 21.53 -14.51 -24.32
C ASN A 29 21.31 -14.76 -22.80
N MET A 30 22.30 -15.32 -22.10
CA MET A 30 22.23 -15.63 -20.68
C MET A 30 22.11 -14.37 -19.80
N ARG A 31 20.88 -14.13 -19.33
CA ARG A 31 20.52 -13.38 -18.11
C ARG A 31 20.98 -11.92 -18.09
N LYS A 32 20.47 -11.13 -19.04
CA LYS A 32 20.48 -9.66 -18.92
C LYS A 32 19.72 -9.24 -17.66
N TRP A 33 20.37 -8.45 -16.83
CA TRP A 33 19.80 -7.91 -15.59
C TRP A 33 19.35 -6.48 -15.81
N PHE A 34 18.25 -6.11 -15.17
CA PHE A 34 17.72 -4.76 -15.25
C PHE A 34 17.50 -4.24 -13.84
N LYS A 35 17.98 -3.02 -13.59
CA LYS A 35 17.72 -2.29 -12.34
C LYS A 35 16.44 -1.50 -12.51
N VAL A 36 15.50 -1.75 -11.61
CA VAL A 36 14.25 -1.01 -11.49
C VAL A 36 14.42 0.01 -10.37
N THR A 37 13.97 1.24 -10.58
CA THR A 37 14.07 2.33 -9.61
C THR A 37 12.78 3.13 -9.61
N ILE A 38 12.19 3.26 -8.43
CA ILE A 38 10.93 3.97 -8.19
C ILE A 38 11.25 5.16 -7.30
N PRO A 39 11.18 6.40 -7.82
CA PRO A 39 11.33 7.59 -7.00
C PRO A 39 10.26 7.65 -5.92
N TYR A 40 10.61 8.20 -4.76
CA TYR A 40 9.73 8.33 -3.59
C TYR A 40 9.17 6.98 -3.08
N GLY A 41 9.74 5.86 -3.51
CA GLY A 41 9.20 4.53 -3.25
C GLY A 41 9.11 4.12 -1.78
N ILE A 42 9.85 4.78 -0.89
CA ILE A 42 9.81 4.52 0.56
C ILE A 42 8.58 5.13 1.25
N LYS A 43 7.86 6.04 0.57
CA LYS A 43 6.55 6.54 1.03
C LYS A 43 5.56 5.39 1.15
N TYR A 44 5.71 4.39 0.28
CA TYR A 44 4.77 3.30 0.12
C TYR A 44 5.19 2.07 0.94
N ASP A 45 4.21 1.32 1.42
CA ASP A 45 4.46 -0.01 1.96
C ASP A 45 5.03 -0.93 0.87
N LYS A 46 6.01 -1.77 1.23
CA LYS A 46 6.69 -2.66 0.29
C LYS A 46 5.71 -3.63 -0.35
N ALA A 47 4.84 -4.27 0.42
CA ALA A 47 3.91 -5.27 -0.10
C ALA A 47 2.87 -4.61 -1.01
N TRP A 48 2.32 -3.45 -0.59
CA TRP A 48 1.42 -2.66 -1.42
C TRP A 48 2.09 -2.26 -2.75
N LEU A 49 3.32 -1.75 -2.71
CA LEU A 49 4.04 -1.29 -3.89
C LEU A 49 4.30 -2.45 -4.86
N MET A 50 4.77 -3.59 -4.35
CA MET A 50 5.05 -4.76 -5.18
C MET A 50 3.77 -5.35 -5.78
N ASN A 51 2.69 -5.45 -5.00
CA ASN A 51 1.40 -5.96 -5.47
C ASN A 51 0.78 -5.03 -6.51
N SER A 52 0.84 -3.72 -6.30
CA SER A 52 0.32 -2.72 -7.25
C SER A 52 1.04 -2.79 -8.59
N ILE A 53 2.36 -2.97 -8.57
CA ILE A 53 3.15 -3.16 -9.79
C ILE A 53 2.81 -4.49 -10.46
N GLN A 54 2.73 -5.58 -9.69
CA GLN A 54 2.44 -6.90 -10.23
C GLN A 54 1.05 -7.00 -10.86
N SER A 55 0.03 -6.37 -10.29
CA SER A 55 -1.35 -6.35 -10.83
C SER A 55 -1.49 -5.58 -12.14
N ASN A 56 -0.62 -4.58 -12.39
CA ASN A 56 -0.62 -3.79 -13.62
C ASN A 56 0.39 -4.28 -14.66
N CYS A 57 1.29 -5.18 -14.27
CA CYS A 57 2.31 -5.75 -15.15
C CYS A 57 1.73 -6.95 -15.89
N SER A 58 1.82 -6.96 -17.22
CA SER A 58 1.35 -8.06 -18.07
C SER A 58 2.19 -9.34 -17.93
N VAL A 59 3.40 -9.23 -17.38
CA VAL A 59 4.35 -10.34 -17.21
C VAL A 59 4.63 -10.53 -15.71
N PRO A 60 4.51 -11.76 -15.16
CA PRO A 60 4.92 -12.04 -13.80
C PRO A 60 6.42 -11.83 -13.65
N PHE A 61 6.84 -11.18 -12.56
CA PHE A 61 8.25 -10.96 -12.29
C PHE A 61 8.56 -11.24 -10.82
N THR A 62 9.79 -11.65 -10.55
CA THR A 62 10.28 -11.83 -9.18
C THR A 62 11.27 -10.71 -8.88
N PRO A 63 10.96 -9.77 -7.97
CA PRO A 63 11.92 -8.77 -7.56
C PRO A 63 13.11 -9.46 -6.86
N VAL A 64 14.31 -9.14 -7.31
CA VAL A 64 15.55 -9.60 -6.69
C VAL A 64 16.19 -8.42 -5.98
N ASP A 65 16.60 -8.61 -4.73
CA ASP A 65 17.37 -7.62 -3.96
C ASP A 65 16.64 -6.26 -3.92
N PHE A 66 15.40 -6.29 -3.42
CA PHE A 66 14.62 -5.09 -3.15
C PHE A 66 15.24 -4.34 -1.96
N HIS A 67 15.40 -3.03 -2.10
CA HIS A 67 16.05 -2.17 -1.12
C HIS A 67 15.71 -0.70 -1.36
N TYR A 68 15.99 0.15 -0.39
CA TYR A 68 15.85 1.59 -0.54
C TYR A 68 17.21 2.26 -0.72
N ILE A 69 17.31 3.22 -1.64
CA ILE A 69 18.47 4.10 -1.77
C ILE A 69 17.97 5.53 -1.65
N ARG A 70 18.30 6.18 -0.52
CA ARG A 70 17.77 7.49 -0.15
C ARG A 70 16.25 7.46 -0.10
N ASN A 71 15.58 8.17 -1.00
CA ASN A 71 14.12 8.23 -1.13
C ASN A 71 13.63 7.43 -2.35
N ARG A 72 14.24 6.30 -2.68
CA ARG A 72 13.89 5.50 -3.87
C ARG A 72 13.82 4.03 -3.52
N ALA A 73 12.79 3.33 -3.98
CA ALA A 73 12.77 1.87 -3.95
C ALA A 73 13.51 1.32 -5.18
N CYS A 74 14.36 0.34 -4.99
CA CYS A 74 15.19 -0.28 -6.02
C CYS A 74 15.08 -1.79 -5.92
N PHE A 75 14.95 -2.47 -7.06
CA PHE A 75 15.07 -3.92 -7.15
C PHE A 75 15.60 -4.30 -8.53
N PHE A 76 15.92 -5.57 -8.70
CA PHE A 76 16.42 -6.11 -9.96
C PHE A 76 15.48 -7.16 -10.51
N VAL A 77 15.38 -7.22 -11.83
CA VAL A 77 14.68 -8.31 -12.52
C VAL A 77 15.61 -8.96 -13.52
N GLN A 78 15.40 -10.26 -13.66
CA GLN A 78 16.00 -11.06 -14.71
C GLN A 78 14.98 -11.17 -15.84
N VAL A 79 15.45 -11.18 -17.09
CA VAL A 79 14.64 -11.26 -18.32
C VAL A 79 14.16 -9.89 -18.86
N ALA A 80 14.40 -9.68 -20.16
CA ALA A 80 14.07 -8.44 -20.86
C ALA A 80 12.56 -8.20 -21.03
N SER A 81 11.76 -9.25 -21.15
CA SER A 81 10.29 -9.14 -21.25
C SER A 81 9.68 -8.55 -19.97
N ALA A 82 10.10 -9.03 -18.80
CA ALA A 82 9.69 -8.48 -17.51
C ALA A 82 10.15 -7.00 -17.35
N ALA A 83 11.38 -6.69 -17.77
CA ALA A 83 11.89 -5.32 -17.75
C ALA A 83 11.11 -4.37 -18.67
N SER A 84 10.71 -4.83 -19.87
CA SER A 84 9.88 -4.05 -20.80
C SER A 84 8.49 -3.82 -20.22
N ALA A 85 7.84 -4.87 -19.71
CA ALA A 85 6.52 -4.77 -19.11
C ALA A 85 6.52 -3.79 -17.91
N LEU A 86 7.55 -3.83 -17.07
CA LEU A 86 7.72 -2.88 -15.97
C LEU A 86 7.91 -1.43 -16.42
N LYS A 87 8.58 -1.21 -17.55
CA LYS A 87 8.71 0.12 -18.15
C LYS A 87 7.35 0.64 -18.63
N ASP A 88 6.52 -0.25 -19.18
CA ASP A 88 5.17 0.08 -19.66
C ASP A 88 4.18 0.35 -18.51
N VAL A 89 4.46 -0.12 -17.29
CA VAL A 89 3.65 0.17 -16.08
C VAL A 89 3.89 1.58 -15.55
N SER A 90 4.99 2.24 -15.93
CA SER A 90 5.32 3.59 -15.49
C SER A 90 4.16 4.56 -15.76
N TYR A 91 3.79 5.35 -14.75
CA TYR A 91 2.66 6.30 -14.76
C TYR A 91 1.25 5.70 -14.89
N LYS A 92 1.08 4.38 -14.77
CA LYS A 92 -0.24 3.71 -14.76
C LYS A 92 -0.80 3.45 -13.36
N ILE A 93 0.05 3.44 -12.34
CA ILE A 93 -0.34 3.24 -10.94
C ILE A 93 -0.55 4.61 -10.29
N TYR A 94 -1.65 4.75 -9.53
CA TYR A 94 -1.96 5.92 -8.73
C TYR A 94 -1.86 5.56 -7.25
N ASP A 95 -1.29 6.47 -6.45
CA ASP A 95 -1.35 6.36 -4.99
C ASP A 95 -2.65 6.95 -4.43
N ASP A 96 -2.82 6.89 -3.11
CA ASP A 96 -4.02 7.37 -2.41
C ASP A 96 -4.25 8.89 -2.56
N GLU A 97 -3.20 9.64 -2.90
CA GLU A 97 -3.25 11.08 -3.22
C GLU A 97 -3.49 11.34 -4.72
N ASN A 98 -3.78 10.29 -5.49
CA ASN A 98 -3.96 10.32 -6.94
C ASN A 98 -2.69 10.79 -7.70
N GLN A 99 -1.50 10.61 -7.11
CA GLN A 99 -0.22 10.85 -7.76
C GLN A 99 0.24 9.62 -8.55
N LYS A 100 0.79 9.85 -9.74
CA LYS A 100 1.27 8.79 -10.62
C LYS A 100 2.64 8.27 -10.18
N ILE A 101 2.76 6.95 -10.01
CA ILE A 101 4.04 6.31 -9.70
C ILE A 101 4.88 6.17 -10.97
N CYS A 102 6.08 6.76 -10.95
CA CYS A 102 7.05 6.61 -12.02
C CYS A 102 7.98 5.42 -11.77
N ILE A 103 8.21 4.60 -12.79
CA ILE A 103 9.13 3.45 -12.75
C ILE A 103 10.20 3.65 -13.81
N PHE A 104 11.47 3.62 -13.38
CA PHE A 104 12.64 3.64 -14.27
C PHE A 104 13.26 2.26 -14.35
N VAL A 105 13.49 1.76 -15.56
CA VAL A 105 14.12 0.46 -15.81
C VAL A 105 15.35 0.66 -16.68
N ASN A 106 16.52 0.30 -16.17
CA ASN A 106 17.80 0.45 -16.86
C ASN A 106 18.53 -0.89 -16.95
N HIS A 107 19.29 -1.11 -18.03
CA HIS A 107 20.16 -2.28 -18.13
C HIS A 107 21.23 -2.22 -17.04
N PHE A 108 21.55 -3.37 -16.44
CA PHE A 108 22.53 -3.47 -15.37
C PHE A 108 23.31 -4.80 -15.44
N THR A 109 24.42 -4.88 -14.70
CA THR A 109 25.11 -6.17 -14.51
C THR A 109 24.42 -6.96 -13.40
N ALA A 110 24.70 -8.26 -13.30
CA ALA A 110 24.12 -9.06 -12.21
C ALA A 110 24.39 -8.41 -10.84
N PRO A 111 23.35 -8.23 -10.00
CA PRO A 111 23.50 -7.55 -8.73
C PRO A 111 24.45 -8.35 -7.82
N TYR A 112 25.16 -7.64 -6.93
CA TYR A 112 26.13 -8.25 -6.03
C TYR A 112 25.52 -9.32 -5.13
N SER A 113 24.23 -9.19 -4.79
CA SER A 113 23.45 -10.21 -4.07
C SER A 113 23.42 -11.57 -4.78
N VAL A 114 23.46 -11.58 -6.11
CA VAL A 114 23.49 -12.80 -6.93
C VAL A 114 24.93 -13.28 -7.14
N LYS A 115 25.87 -12.36 -7.38
CA LYS A 115 27.29 -12.71 -7.57
C LYS A 115 27.95 -13.26 -6.30
N ASN A 116 27.62 -12.68 -5.15
CA ASN A 116 28.25 -12.98 -3.87
C ASN A 116 27.39 -13.93 -3.01
N LYS A 117 26.57 -14.78 -3.63
CA LYS A 117 25.75 -15.73 -2.88
C LYS A 117 26.65 -16.67 -2.07
N LEU A 118 26.33 -16.84 -0.78
CA LEU A 118 27.08 -17.76 0.09
C LEU A 118 27.04 -19.18 -0.48
N LYS A 119 28.19 -19.84 -0.49
CA LYS A 119 28.30 -21.25 -0.88
C LYS A 119 27.53 -22.13 0.13
N PRO A 120 27.03 -23.31 -0.27
CA PRO A 120 26.29 -24.19 0.64
C PRO A 120 27.03 -24.51 1.94
N GLY A 121 28.34 -24.78 1.89
CA GLY A 121 29.15 -25.01 3.10
C GLY A 121 29.25 -23.80 4.02
N GLN A 122 29.27 -22.58 3.48
CA GLN A 122 29.25 -21.35 4.28
C GLN A 122 27.89 -21.13 4.94
N MET A 123 26.80 -21.48 4.25
CA MET A 123 25.44 -21.41 4.79
C MET A 123 25.25 -22.35 5.97
N GLU A 124 25.72 -23.60 5.86
CA GLU A 124 25.64 -24.55 6.98
C GLU A 124 26.49 -24.11 8.17
N MET A 125 27.69 -23.57 7.93
CA MET A 125 28.53 -23.06 9.02
C MET A 125 27.91 -21.86 9.72
N LEU A 126 27.33 -20.91 8.95
CA LEU A 126 26.58 -19.79 9.52
C LEU A 126 25.43 -20.29 10.40
N LYS A 127 24.67 -21.28 9.93
CA LYS A 127 23.58 -21.89 10.69
C LYS A 127 24.06 -22.54 11.99
N LEU A 128 25.15 -23.31 11.97
CA LEU A 128 25.73 -23.91 13.17
C LEU A 128 26.17 -22.84 14.18
N THR A 129 26.82 -21.79 13.70
CA THR A 129 27.27 -20.65 14.52
C THR A 129 26.07 -19.96 15.17
N MET A 130 25.00 -19.72 14.41
CA MET A 130 23.77 -19.12 14.94
C MET A 130 23.07 -20.01 15.97
N ASN A 131 23.02 -21.33 15.76
CA ASN A 131 22.47 -22.27 16.75
C ASN A 131 23.23 -22.21 18.08
N LYS A 132 24.56 -22.11 18.04
CA LYS A 132 25.40 -21.99 19.24
C LYS A 132 25.17 -20.68 19.99
N ARG A 133 24.86 -19.61 19.25
CA ARG A 133 24.58 -18.26 19.77
C ARG A 133 23.11 -18.03 20.11
N TYR A 134 22.26 -19.05 19.97
CA TYR A 134 20.85 -18.97 20.30
C TYR A 134 20.60 -19.43 21.73
N ASN A 135 19.96 -18.56 22.53
CA ASN A 135 19.47 -18.89 23.85
C ASN A 135 18.00 -19.32 23.77
N VAL A 136 17.75 -20.61 23.97
CA VAL A 136 16.40 -21.20 23.92
C VAL A 136 15.48 -20.64 24.99
N SER A 137 15.98 -20.40 26.21
CA SER A 137 15.15 -19.95 27.35
C SER A 137 14.61 -18.53 27.17
N GLN A 138 15.39 -17.66 26.54
CA GLN A 138 15.02 -16.27 26.27
C GLN A 138 14.51 -16.05 24.85
N GLN A 139 14.51 -17.11 24.02
CA GLN A 139 14.25 -17.03 22.58
C GLN A 139 15.04 -15.90 21.93
N ALA A 140 16.33 -15.81 22.28
CA ALA A 140 17.20 -14.70 21.97
C ALA A 140 18.39 -15.16 21.13
N LEU A 141 18.65 -14.48 20.01
CA LEU A 141 19.76 -14.79 19.11
C LEU A 141 20.82 -13.69 19.17
N ASP A 142 22.04 -14.07 19.57
CA ASP A 142 23.14 -13.13 19.71
C ASP A 142 24.09 -13.11 18.49
N LEU A 143 23.89 -12.16 17.59
CA LEU A 143 24.74 -11.94 16.42
C LEU A 143 25.71 -10.76 16.60
N GLN A 144 26.02 -10.37 17.85
CA GLN A 144 27.00 -9.33 18.08
C GLN A 144 28.36 -9.70 17.47
N ASN A 145 29.02 -8.73 16.81
CA ASN A 145 30.35 -8.89 16.25
C ASN A 145 30.52 -10.18 15.41
N LEU A 146 29.48 -10.60 14.66
CA LEU A 146 29.43 -11.94 14.05
C LEU A 146 30.63 -12.23 13.15
N ARG A 147 31.16 -11.22 12.46
CA ARG A 147 32.35 -11.34 11.60
C ARG A 147 33.55 -11.96 12.33
N PHE A 148 33.70 -11.68 13.62
CA PHE A 148 34.83 -12.11 14.44
C PHE A 148 34.53 -13.35 15.28
N ASP A 149 33.45 -14.07 14.97
CA ASP A 149 33.16 -15.33 15.64
C ASP A 149 34.30 -16.35 15.40
N PRO A 150 34.80 -17.02 16.45
CA PRO A 150 35.90 -17.99 16.32
C PRO A 150 35.60 -19.14 15.34
N ASP A 151 34.36 -19.61 15.28
CA ASP A 151 33.97 -20.75 14.43
C ASP A 151 33.96 -20.35 12.94
N LEU A 152 33.67 -19.07 12.65
CA LEU A 152 33.72 -18.50 11.30
C LEU A 152 35.15 -18.13 10.89
N MET A 153 35.89 -17.45 11.78
CA MET A 153 37.27 -17.04 11.50
C MET A 153 38.21 -18.25 11.34
N GLY A 154 38.05 -19.29 12.15
CA GLY A 154 38.88 -20.50 12.08
C GLY A 154 38.75 -21.27 10.76
N ARG A 155 37.79 -20.92 9.91
CA ARG A 155 37.54 -21.56 8.61
C ARG A 155 37.63 -20.59 7.42
N ASP A 156 38.17 -19.39 7.65
CA ASP A 156 38.28 -18.32 6.65
C ASP A 156 36.93 -17.94 5.99
N ILE A 157 35.85 -17.93 6.80
CA ILE A 157 34.51 -17.57 6.35
C ILE A 157 34.21 -16.13 6.80
N ASP A 158 34.25 -15.19 5.86
CA ASP A 158 33.96 -13.79 6.12
C ASP A 158 32.45 -13.48 6.00
N ILE A 159 31.71 -13.50 7.12
CA ILE A 159 30.30 -13.09 7.19
C ILE A 159 30.23 -11.62 7.63
N ILE A 160 29.98 -10.72 6.67
CA ILE A 160 29.82 -9.30 6.93
C ILE A 160 28.33 -8.95 6.84
N LEU A 161 27.65 -8.81 7.97
CA LEU A 161 26.20 -8.54 8.02
C LEU A 161 25.79 -7.23 7.34
N ASN A 162 26.71 -6.27 7.26
CA ASN A 162 26.49 -5.05 6.48
C ASN A 162 26.35 -5.30 4.95
N ARG A 163 26.76 -6.48 4.45
CA ARG A 163 26.51 -6.89 3.06
C ARG A 163 25.14 -7.58 2.95
N ARG A 164 24.30 -7.13 2.02
CA ARG A 164 22.92 -7.62 1.85
C ARG A 164 22.80 -9.12 1.63
N ASN A 165 23.70 -9.73 0.86
CA ASN A 165 23.72 -11.19 0.66
C ASN A 165 23.92 -11.96 1.97
N CYS A 166 24.79 -11.46 2.87
CA CYS A 166 25.04 -12.07 4.16
C CYS A 166 23.85 -11.86 5.11
N MET A 167 23.27 -10.66 5.14
CA MET A 167 22.07 -10.41 5.95
C MET A 167 20.87 -11.23 5.47
N ALA A 168 20.63 -11.30 4.16
CA ALA A 168 19.55 -12.11 3.59
C ALA A 168 19.72 -13.60 3.89
N ALA A 169 20.95 -14.12 3.85
CA ALA A 169 21.25 -15.49 4.28
C ALA A 169 20.94 -15.70 5.77
N THR A 170 21.32 -14.74 6.61
CA THR A 170 21.07 -14.75 8.06
C THR A 170 19.57 -14.76 8.34
N LEU A 171 18.80 -13.86 7.72
CA LEU A 171 17.33 -13.81 7.86
C LEU A 171 16.65 -15.09 7.36
N LYS A 172 17.18 -15.71 6.30
CA LYS A 172 16.68 -16.99 5.79
C LYS A 172 16.91 -18.14 6.78
N ILE A 173 18.02 -18.13 7.52
CA ILE A 173 18.25 -19.08 8.60
C ILE A 173 17.29 -18.79 9.76
N ILE A 174 17.10 -17.52 10.14
CA ILE A 174 16.15 -17.13 11.19
C ILE A 174 14.75 -17.64 10.90
N GLU A 175 14.21 -17.35 9.71
CA GLU A 175 12.88 -17.80 9.29
C GLU A 175 12.69 -19.32 9.43
N ARG A 176 13.71 -20.11 9.12
CA ARG A 176 13.63 -21.57 9.07
C ARG A 176 13.92 -22.26 10.40
N ASN A 177 14.82 -21.69 11.20
CA ASN A 177 15.40 -22.34 12.37
C ASN A 177 14.94 -21.71 13.69
N PHE A 178 14.53 -20.44 13.67
CA PHE A 178 14.14 -19.69 14.87
C PHE A 178 12.79 -18.95 14.65
N PRO A 179 11.70 -19.67 14.31
CA PRO A 179 10.41 -19.02 14.01
C PRO A 179 9.77 -18.33 15.23
N GLU A 180 10.15 -18.75 16.44
CA GLU A 180 9.69 -18.19 17.72
C GLU A 180 10.65 -17.13 18.29
N LEU A 181 11.57 -16.59 17.48
CA LEU A 181 12.56 -15.60 17.93
C LEU A 181 11.88 -14.34 18.47
N LEU A 182 12.18 -13.99 19.73
CA LEU A 182 11.67 -12.79 20.39
C LEU A 182 12.72 -11.68 20.50
N SER A 183 14.00 -12.03 20.62
CA SER A 183 15.09 -11.08 20.80
C SER A 183 16.22 -11.28 19.80
N LEU A 184 16.63 -10.21 19.12
CA LEU A 184 17.71 -10.24 18.14
C LEU A 184 18.77 -9.19 18.47
N ASN A 185 20.01 -9.64 18.68
CA ASN A 185 21.14 -8.76 18.91
C ASN A 185 22.02 -8.64 17.66
N LEU A 186 22.12 -7.44 17.11
CA LEU A 186 22.95 -7.05 15.96
C LEU A 186 24.01 -6.00 16.36
N CYS A 187 24.33 -5.89 17.65
CA CYS A 187 25.31 -4.95 18.19
C CYS A 187 26.67 -5.06 17.47
N ASN A 188 27.28 -3.90 17.18
CA ASN A 188 28.65 -3.80 16.69
C ASN A 188 28.95 -4.58 15.38
N ASN A 189 28.03 -4.56 14.42
CA ASN A 189 28.22 -5.19 13.11
C ASN A 189 28.57 -4.19 11.99
N LYS A 190 28.86 -2.92 12.36
CA LYS A 190 29.16 -1.82 11.43
C LYS A 190 28.08 -1.61 10.36
N LEU A 191 26.81 -1.80 10.74
CA LEU A 191 25.67 -1.54 9.86
C LEU A 191 25.53 -0.02 9.66
N TYR A 192 25.64 0.45 8.42
CA TYR A 192 25.34 1.85 8.08
C TYR A 192 23.94 2.03 7.44
N GLN A 193 23.35 0.93 6.97
CA GLN A 193 22.03 0.88 6.34
C GLN A 193 21.26 -0.35 6.81
N LEU A 194 19.94 -0.23 6.96
CA LEU A 194 19.04 -1.31 7.33
C LEU A 194 18.32 -1.97 6.15
N ASP A 195 18.72 -1.65 4.91
CA ASP A 195 18.12 -2.25 3.69
C ASP A 195 18.25 -3.78 3.64
N GLY A 196 19.35 -4.33 4.15
CA GLY A 196 19.49 -5.79 4.23
C GLY A 196 18.60 -6.44 5.29
N LEU A 197 18.12 -5.64 6.25
CA LEU A 197 17.29 -6.08 7.36
C LEU A 197 15.79 -5.84 7.11
N SER A 198 15.40 -5.16 6.03
CA SER A 198 14.00 -4.74 5.80
C SER A 198 13.01 -5.90 5.77
N ASP A 199 13.45 -7.10 5.37
CA ASP A 199 12.60 -8.29 5.28
C ASP A 199 12.35 -8.94 6.66
N ILE A 200 12.92 -8.42 7.74
CA ILE A 200 12.77 -8.99 9.09
C ILE A 200 11.31 -9.03 9.55
N THR A 201 10.47 -8.09 9.10
CA THR A 201 9.05 -8.04 9.45
C THR A 201 8.28 -9.26 8.94
N GLU A 202 8.69 -9.80 7.79
CA GLU A 202 8.12 -11.02 7.22
C GLU A 202 8.82 -12.27 7.79
N LYS A 203 10.15 -12.20 7.97
CA LYS A 203 10.99 -13.36 8.32
C LYS A 203 11.01 -13.69 9.82
N ALA A 204 10.80 -12.70 10.67
CA ALA A 204 10.80 -12.85 12.12
C ALA A 204 9.78 -11.89 12.77
N PRO A 205 8.47 -12.03 12.48
CA PRO A 205 7.43 -11.10 12.92
C PRO A 205 7.24 -11.03 14.43
N LYS A 206 7.72 -12.05 15.17
CA LYS A 206 7.58 -12.17 16.63
C LYS A 206 8.68 -11.43 17.41
N VAL A 207 9.67 -10.86 16.72
CA VAL A 207 10.75 -10.10 17.37
C VAL A 207 10.19 -8.87 18.05
N LYS A 208 10.43 -8.79 19.36
CA LYS A 208 10.02 -7.71 20.27
C LYS A 208 11.21 -6.90 20.79
N ILE A 209 12.38 -7.52 20.85
CA ILE A 209 13.61 -6.89 21.35
C ILE A 209 14.63 -6.85 20.21
N LEU A 210 15.10 -5.66 19.86
CA LEU A 210 16.09 -5.47 18.80
C LEU A 210 17.26 -4.62 19.31
N ASN A 211 18.48 -5.15 19.24
CA ASN A 211 19.68 -4.40 19.59
C ASN A 211 20.49 -4.04 18.34
N LEU A 212 20.55 -2.76 18.02
CA LEU A 212 21.31 -2.16 16.92
C LEU A 212 22.44 -1.24 17.42
N SER A 213 22.78 -1.28 18.71
CA SER A 213 23.80 -0.43 19.33
C SER A 213 25.19 -0.61 18.68
N LYS A 214 26.04 0.40 18.80
CA LYS A 214 27.44 0.43 18.32
C LYS A 214 27.59 0.12 16.83
N ASN A 215 26.57 0.42 16.02
CA ASN A 215 26.63 0.36 14.57
C ASN A 215 27.04 1.73 13.99
N LYS A 216 26.76 1.97 12.71
CA LYS A 216 27.14 3.20 11.97
C LYS A 216 25.92 3.85 11.33
N LEU A 217 24.75 3.73 11.95
CA LEU A 217 23.52 4.35 11.47
C LEU A 217 23.57 5.86 11.69
N GLU A 218 23.48 6.63 10.60
CA GLU A 218 23.61 8.10 10.63
C GLU A 218 22.27 8.84 10.84
N SER A 219 21.15 8.18 10.56
CA SER A 219 19.84 8.80 10.61
C SER A 219 18.78 7.83 11.13
N ALA A 220 17.80 8.36 11.88
CA ALA A 220 16.61 7.63 12.29
C ALA A 220 15.75 7.16 11.10
N TRP A 221 15.93 7.75 9.92
CA TRP A 221 15.28 7.31 8.68
C TRP A 221 15.51 5.82 8.38
N GLU A 222 16.67 5.28 8.77
CA GLU A 222 16.97 3.86 8.58
C GLU A 222 16.00 2.95 9.35
N LEU A 223 15.49 3.41 10.50
CA LEU A 223 14.53 2.67 11.33
C LEU A 223 13.17 2.54 10.65
N GLY A 224 12.83 3.49 9.76
CA GLY A 224 11.63 3.41 8.93
C GLY A 224 11.57 2.13 8.07
N LYS A 225 12.71 1.52 7.76
CA LYS A 225 12.81 0.28 6.99
C LYS A 225 12.40 -0.98 7.77
N VAL A 226 12.37 -0.88 9.10
CA VAL A 226 12.00 -1.97 10.02
C VAL A 226 10.81 -1.60 10.92
N LYS A 227 10.11 -0.48 10.62
CA LYS A 227 8.95 0.03 11.37
C LYS A 227 7.78 -0.94 11.52
N GLY A 228 7.70 -1.97 10.67
CA GLY A 228 6.66 -2.99 10.75
C GLY A 228 6.80 -3.94 11.95
N LEU A 229 7.94 -3.91 12.65
CA LEU A 229 8.14 -4.69 13.88
C LEU A 229 7.39 -4.05 15.06
N LYS A 230 6.74 -4.88 15.86
CA LYS A 230 6.06 -4.46 17.10
C LYS A 230 7.05 -4.54 18.27
N LEU A 231 8.06 -3.69 18.24
CA LEU A 231 9.12 -3.69 19.25
C LEU A 231 8.65 -3.16 20.60
N GLU A 232 9.06 -3.85 21.67
CA GLU A 232 8.90 -3.45 23.07
C GLU A 232 10.20 -2.84 23.61
N GLU A 233 11.36 -3.31 23.14
CA GLU A 233 12.68 -2.82 23.54
C GLU A 233 13.63 -2.64 22.35
N LEU A 234 14.30 -1.48 22.29
CA LEU A 234 15.23 -1.12 21.21
C LEU A 234 16.52 -0.52 21.78
N TRP A 235 17.66 -0.90 21.22
CA TRP A 235 18.97 -0.33 21.56
C TRP A 235 19.63 0.28 20.33
N LEU A 236 20.01 1.55 20.41
CA LEU A 236 20.66 2.34 19.36
C LEU A 236 21.90 3.07 19.86
N GLU A 237 22.19 3.05 21.17
CA GLU A 237 23.36 3.71 21.76
C GLU A 237 24.66 3.42 20.99
N GLY A 238 25.49 4.44 20.79
CA GLY A 238 26.76 4.33 20.08
C GLY A 238 26.65 4.38 18.55
N ASN A 239 25.48 4.69 17.99
CA ASN A 239 25.32 5.05 16.59
C ASN A 239 25.48 6.58 16.38
N PRO A 240 26.01 7.03 15.23
CA PRO A 240 26.09 8.46 14.90
C PRO A 240 24.75 9.21 14.96
N LEU A 241 23.64 8.56 14.63
CA LEU A 241 22.30 9.17 14.71
C LEU A 241 21.97 9.71 16.10
N CYS A 242 22.52 9.15 17.19
CA CYS A 242 22.20 9.63 18.54
C CYS A 242 22.68 11.07 18.76
N SER A 243 23.69 11.52 18.01
CA SER A 243 24.23 12.88 18.09
C SER A 243 23.48 13.92 17.26
N THR A 244 22.51 13.51 16.43
CA THR A 244 21.75 14.44 15.57
C THR A 244 20.56 15.08 16.27
N PHE A 245 20.20 14.62 17.47
CA PHE A 245 19.08 15.13 18.25
C PHE A 245 19.54 16.20 19.25
N SER A 246 18.75 17.25 19.42
CA SER A 246 19.02 18.35 20.35
C SER A 246 18.98 17.92 21.81
N ASP A 247 18.06 17.00 22.15
CA ASP A 247 17.84 16.50 23.49
C ASP A 247 17.24 15.09 23.47
N GLN A 248 17.12 14.50 24.67
CA GLN A 248 16.56 13.17 24.87
C GLN A 248 15.09 13.06 24.47
N SER A 249 14.30 14.14 24.59
CA SER A 249 12.88 14.14 24.26
C SER A 249 12.67 14.08 22.76
N ALA A 250 13.42 14.88 21.98
CA ALA A 250 13.43 14.85 20.53
C ALA A 250 13.87 13.48 20.00
N TYR A 251 14.88 12.88 20.63
CA TYR A 251 15.31 11.52 20.33
C TYR A 251 14.18 10.51 20.57
N VAL A 252 13.60 10.47 21.78
CA VAL A 252 12.51 9.55 22.12
C VAL A 252 11.31 9.73 21.19
N SER A 253 10.92 10.96 20.87
CA SER A 253 9.80 11.25 19.97
C SER A 253 10.05 10.68 18.58
N ALA A 254 11.21 10.96 17.98
CA ALA A 254 11.52 10.47 16.63
C ALA A 254 11.58 8.93 16.55
N ILE A 255 12.03 8.26 17.61
CA ILE A 255 12.01 6.79 17.68
C ILE A 255 10.58 6.26 17.84
N ARG A 256 9.74 6.93 18.63
CA ARG A 256 8.32 6.57 18.82
C ARG A 256 7.47 6.77 17.58
N ASP A 257 7.82 7.73 16.73
CA ASP A 257 7.18 7.90 15.42
C ASP A 257 7.36 6.63 14.55
N CYS A 258 8.46 5.90 14.73
CA CYS A 258 8.69 4.61 14.06
C CYS A 258 8.09 3.43 14.84
N PHE A 259 8.17 3.45 16.18
CA PHE A 259 7.73 2.36 17.06
C PHE A 259 6.84 2.89 18.20
N PRO A 260 5.54 3.11 17.95
CA PRO A 260 4.66 3.72 18.94
C PRO A 260 4.47 2.88 20.21
N LYS A 261 4.62 1.55 20.11
CA LYS A 261 4.45 0.61 21.24
C LYS A 261 5.73 0.37 22.05
N LEU A 262 6.80 1.12 21.78
CA LEU A 262 8.09 0.93 22.43
C LEU A 262 8.04 1.33 23.92
N LEU A 263 8.43 0.40 24.78
CA LEU A 263 8.45 0.55 26.24
C LEU A 263 9.83 0.89 26.77
N ARG A 264 10.90 0.38 26.13
CA ARG A 264 12.28 0.59 26.57
C ARG A 264 13.18 1.02 25.41
N LEU A 265 13.99 2.05 25.63
CA LEU A 265 14.97 2.54 24.69
C LEU A 265 16.32 2.72 25.38
N ASP A 266 17.36 2.08 24.86
CA ASP A 266 18.72 2.13 25.41
C ASP A 266 18.77 1.77 26.91
N GLY A 267 17.99 0.76 27.30
CA GLY A 267 17.86 0.29 28.68
C GLY A 267 16.98 1.15 29.60
N ARG A 268 16.54 2.33 29.15
CA ARG A 268 15.66 3.23 29.92
C ARG A 268 14.20 2.93 29.63
N GLU A 269 13.39 2.86 30.69
CA GLU A 269 11.94 2.79 30.56
C GLU A 269 11.39 4.12 30.05
N LEU A 270 10.49 4.04 29.08
CA LEU A 270 9.81 5.18 28.50
C LEU A 270 8.41 5.32 29.12
N PRO A 271 7.87 6.55 29.25
CA PRO A 271 6.51 6.77 29.74
C PRO A 271 5.50 6.02 28.87
N ALA A 272 4.46 5.43 29.44
CA ALA A 272 3.48 4.65 28.69
C ALA A 272 3.04 5.38 27.39
N PRO A 273 3.00 4.70 26.23
CA PRO A 273 2.53 5.32 25.00
C PRO A 273 1.14 5.91 25.21
N VAL A 274 0.90 7.14 24.76
CA VAL A 274 -0.45 7.69 24.70
C VAL A 274 -1.17 6.98 23.56
N ILE A 275 -1.69 5.80 23.86
CA ILE A 275 -2.61 5.08 22.97
C ILE A 275 -3.92 5.85 23.08
N VAL A 276 -4.12 6.83 22.20
CA VAL A 276 -5.49 7.24 21.88
C VAL A 276 -6.06 6.04 21.15
N ASP A 277 -6.75 5.18 21.91
CA ASP A 277 -7.50 4.05 21.37
C ASP A 277 -8.67 4.65 20.60
N ILE A 278 -8.40 5.13 19.39
CA ILE A 278 -9.43 5.30 18.37
C ILE A 278 -9.73 3.87 17.97
N ASP A 279 -10.66 3.26 18.70
CA ASP A 279 -11.20 1.94 18.47
C ASP A 279 -11.83 1.94 17.07
N SER A 280 -11.00 1.73 16.04
CA SER A 280 -11.42 1.68 14.63
C SER A 280 -12.03 0.32 14.30
N SER A 281 -12.72 -0.27 15.26
CA SER A 281 -13.68 -1.33 15.05
C SER A 281 -15.05 -0.67 14.89
N GLU A 282 -15.21 0.17 13.86
CA GLU A 282 -16.54 0.48 13.36
C GLU A 282 -17.11 -0.81 12.75
N THR A 283 -17.61 -1.68 13.63
CA THR A 283 -18.59 -2.67 13.26
C THR A 283 -19.73 -1.87 12.63
N MET A 284 -19.92 -2.03 11.32
CA MET A 284 -21.05 -1.44 10.62
C MET A 284 -22.30 -1.73 11.44
N LYS A 285 -22.97 -0.66 11.89
CA LYS A 285 -24.25 -0.82 12.59
C LYS A 285 -25.17 -1.62 11.66
N PRO A 286 -25.90 -2.63 12.17
CA PRO A 286 -26.79 -3.42 11.33
C PRO A 286 -27.78 -2.49 10.64
N CYS A 287 -27.91 -2.62 9.31
CA CYS A 287 -28.92 -1.87 8.55
C CYS A 287 -30.30 -2.14 9.16
N LYS A 288 -30.95 -1.10 9.66
CA LYS A 288 -32.36 -1.15 10.08
C LYS A 288 -33.21 -0.77 8.86
N GLU A 289 -34.25 -1.55 8.59
CA GLU A 289 -35.07 -1.40 7.38
C GLU A 289 -35.95 -0.14 7.40
N ASN A 290 -36.23 0.46 8.56
CA ASN A 290 -36.98 1.71 8.68
C ASN A 290 -36.54 2.50 9.93
N PHE A 291 -36.22 3.79 9.78
CA PHE A 291 -35.97 4.70 10.90
C PHE A 291 -37.03 5.79 10.98
N THR A 292 -38.13 5.50 11.68
CA THR A 292 -38.99 6.55 12.24
C THR A 292 -38.38 6.96 13.59
N GLY A 293 -38.11 8.25 13.77
CA GLY A 293 -37.30 8.78 14.87
C GLY A 293 -37.68 8.26 16.27
N SER A 294 -36.71 8.36 17.19
CA SER A 294 -36.74 7.86 18.57
C SER A 294 -38.10 7.99 19.30
N GLU A 295 -38.48 6.95 20.03
CA GLU A 295 -39.68 6.91 20.89
C GLU A 295 -39.75 8.05 21.92
N THR A 296 -38.63 8.74 22.18
CA THR A 296 -38.55 9.89 23.08
C THR A 296 -39.20 11.17 22.56
N LEU A 297 -39.55 11.28 21.26
CA LEU A 297 -40.27 12.44 20.71
C LEU A 297 -41.79 12.28 20.68
N LYS A 298 -42.35 11.16 21.17
CA LYS A 298 -43.80 10.94 21.29
C LYS A 298 -44.50 11.94 22.24
N HIS A 299 -43.74 12.65 23.08
CA HIS A 299 -44.27 13.59 24.08
C HIS A 299 -44.37 15.05 23.61
N LEU A 300 -43.82 15.41 22.45
CA LEU A 300 -43.83 16.80 21.97
C LEU A 300 -44.46 16.88 20.58
N ALA A 301 -45.77 17.15 20.57
CA ALA A 301 -46.52 17.74 19.47
C ALA A 301 -46.55 16.99 18.12
N CYS A 302 -47.29 15.87 18.08
CA CYS A 302 -48.27 15.49 17.04
C CYS A 302 -48.66 14.03 17.27
N ASN A 303 -49.96 13.71 17.15
CA ASN A 303 -50.52 12.40 17.44
C ASN A 303 -49.70 11.28 16.73
N PRO A 304 -49.07 10.32 17.44
CA PRO A 304 -48.22 9.29 16.85
C PRO A 304 -48.93 8.45 15.77
N ALA A 305 -50.26 8.30 15.91
CA ALA A 305 -51.10 7.66 14.90
C ALA A 305 -51.17 8.46 13.59
N ALA A 306 -51.13 9.79 13.65
CA ALA A 306 -51.13 10.66 12.47
C ALA A 306 -49.78 10.64 11.75
N VAL A 307 -48.66 10.51 12.47
CA VAL A 307 -47.32 10.44 11.87
C VAL A 307 -47.11 9.11 11.13
N ASN A 308 -47.50 7.99 11.73
CA ASN A 308 -47.47 6.67 11.05
C ASN A 308 -48.46 6.59 9.87
N SER A 309 -49.59 7.30 9.97
CA SER A 309 -50.55 7.40 8.86
C SER A 309 -50.01 8.30 7.74
N LEU A 310 -49.35 9.43 8.03
CA LEU A 310 -48.80 10.33 7.02
C LEU A 310 -47.58 9.76 6.31
N SER A 311 -46.66 9.08 7.03
CA SER A 311 -45.45 8.50 6.43
C SER A 311 -45.75 7.32 5.48
N SER A 312 -46.86 6.60 5.70
CA SER A 312 -47.33 5.55 4.80
C SER A 312 -48.28 6.07 3.72
N LEU A 313 -49.27 6.89 4.07
CA LEU A 313 -50.30 7.34 3.12
C LEU A 313 -49.83 8.36 2.10
N LEU A 314 -48.83 9.21 2.42
CA LEU A 314 -48.35 10.23 1.49
C LEU A 314 -47.63 9.62 0.28
N PRO A 315 -46.66 8.69 0.43
CA PRO A 315 -46.09 7.97 -0.71
C PRO A 315 -47.15 7.21 -1.51
N HIS A 316 -48.06 6.49 -0.85
CA HIS A 316 -49.12 5.74 -1.55
C HIS A 316 -50.01 6.64 -2.40
N ARG A 317 -50.49 7.77 -1.85
CA ARG A 317 -51.34 8.71 -2.62
C ARG A 317 -50.58 9.39 -3.75
N TYR A 318 -49.34 9.80 -3.50
CA TYR A 318 -48.50 10.43 -4.51
C TYR A 318 -48.23 9.48 -5.69
N TYR A 319 -47.74 8.27 -5.40
CA TYR A 319 -47.40 7.31 -6.45
C TYR A 319 -48.63 6.70 -7.14
N SER A 320 -49.79 6.62 -6.47
CA SER A 320 -51.05 6.24 -7.13
C SER A 320 -51.45 7.20 -8.25
N ILE A 321 -51.22 8.51 -8.05
CA ILE A 321 -51.43 9.52 -9.09
C ILE A 321 -50.30 9.46 -10.12
N TYR A 322 -49.06 9.27 -9.67
CA TYR A 322 -47.88 9.21 -10.54
C TYR A 322 -47.93 8.07 -11.58
N ASP A 323 -48.48 6.92 -11.17
CA ASP A 323 -48.60 5.71 -12.00
C ASP A 323 -49.93 5.64 -12.79
N SER A 324 -50.80 6.64 -12.65
CA SER A 324 -52.11 6.68 -13.33
C SER A 324 -52.03 7.00 -14.83
N GLY A 325 -50.84 7.33 -15.34
CA GLY A 325 -50.61 7.79 -16.71
C GLY A 325 -50.81 9.30 -16.89
N ASP A 326 -51.71 9.94 -16.12
CA ASP A 326 -51.87 11.40 -16.08
C ASP A 326 -51.33 11.99 -14.78
N ARG A 327 -50.15 12.60 -14.87
CA ARG A 327 -49.47 13.18 -13.71
C ARG A 327 -49.97 14.57 -13.34
N GLN A 328 -50.93 15.16 -14.08
CA GLN A 328 -51.47 16.49 -13.79
C GLN A 328 -52.13 16.60 -12.42
N GLY A 329 -52.66 15.49 -11.88
CA GLY A 329 -53.20 15.43 -10.51
C GLY A 329 -52.19 15.79 -9.41
N LEU A 330 -50.88 15.74 -9.71
CA LEU A 330 -49.81 16.10 -8.77
C LEU A 330 -49.64 17.62 -8.60
N LEU A 331 -50.28 18.46 -9.43
CA LEU A 331 -50.21 19.93 -9.28
C LEU A 331 -50.63 20.40 -7.89
N SER A 332 -51.61 19.73 -7.28
CA SER A 332 -52.08 20.06 -5.93
C SER A 332 -51.12 19.63 -4.81
N ALA A 333 -50.16 18.75 -5.11
CA ALA A 333 -49.20 18.22 -4.15
C ALA A 333 -47.90 19.04 -4.08
N TYR A 334 -47.61 19.86 -5.08
CA TYR A 334 -46.39 20.66 -5.16
C TYR A 334 -46.63 22.11 -4.70
N HIS A 335 -45.69 22.65 -3.94
CA HIS A 335 -45.66 24.08 -3.60
C HIS A 335 -45.26 24.93 -4.82
N ASP A 336 -45.69 26.20 -4.88
CA ASP A 336 -45.42 27.11 -6.00
C ASP A 336 -43.92 27.32 -6.30
N GLU A 337 -43.09 27.23 -5.25
CA GLU A 337 -41.63 27.36 -5.32
C GLU A 337 -40.91 25.99 -5.25
N ALA A 338 -41.63 24.88 -5.43
CA ALA A 338 -41.03 23.57 -5.38
C ALA A 338 -39.98 23.38 -6.48
N CYS A 339 -38.89 22.71 -6.10
CA CYS A 339 -37.78 22.41 -6.99
C CYS A 339 -37.72 20.91 -7.28
N PHE A 340 -37.41 20.55 -8.52
CA PHE A 340 -37.23 19.17 -8.94
C PHE A 340 -35.91 18.97 -9.68
N SER A 341 -35.22 17.87 -9.41
CA SER A 341 -34.05 17.42 -10.16
C SER A 341 -33.94 15.90 -10.14
N LEU A 342 -33.43 15.33 -11.23
CA LEU A 342 -33.21 13.90 -11.39
C LEU A 342 -31.71 13.59 -11.40
N ALA A 343 -31.28 12.46 -10.84
CA ALA A 343 -29.91 11.97 -10.95
C ALA A 343 -29.91 10.45 -11.17
N ILE A 344 -29.05 10.00 -12.07
CA ILE A 344 -28.77 8.57 -12.28
C ILE A 344 -27.30 8.28 -11.93
N PRO A 345 -26.98 7.05 -11.47
CA PRO A 345 -25.59 6.63 -11.30
C PRO A 345 -24.85 6.68 -12.63
N PHE A 346 -23.58 7.06 -12.60
CA PHE A 346 -22.70 7.13 -13.77
C PHE A 346 -21.51 6.20 -13.57
N ASP A 347 -21.40 5.16 -14.40
CA ASP A 347 -20.19 4.34 -14.52
C ASP A 347 -19.49 4.65 -15.86
N PRO A 348 -18.28 5.24 -15.85
CA PRO A 348 -17.51 5.50 -17.08
C PRO A 348 -17.00 4.24 -17.80
N LYS A 349 -17.14 3.04 -17.20
CA LYS A 349 -16.69 1.76 -17.79
C LYS A 349 -17.76 1.01 -18.58
N ASP A 350 -19.03 1.41 -18.48
CA ASP A 350 -20.12 0.73 -19.18
C ASP A 350 -20.24 1.22 -20.63
N SER A 351 -19.70 0.43 -21.56
CA SER A 351 -19.79 0.65 -23.01
C SER A 351 -21.12 0.17 -23.63
N ALA A 352 -22.09 -0.26 -22.83
CA ALA A 352 -23.41 -0.72 -23.29
C ALA A 352 -24.43 0.44 -23.27
N PRO A 353 -25.46 0.45 -24.14
CA PRO A 353 -26.57 1.37 -23.99
C PRO A 353 -27.29 1.05 -22.69
N SER A 354 -27.08 1.88 -21.66
CA SER A 354 -27.74 1.71 -20.36
C SER A 354 -29.26 1.73 -20.55
N ASN A 355 -29.99 0.89 -19.82
CA ASN A 355 -31.45 0.93 -19.77
C ASN A 355 -31.98 2.30 -19.24
N LEU A 356 -31.08 3.15 -18.73
CA LEU A 356 -31.34 4.49 -18.21
C LEU A 356 -31.12 5.61 -19.24
N CYS A 357 -30.82 5.30 -20.51
CA CYS A 357 -30.59 6.29 -21.56
C CYS A 357 -31.72 7.32 -21.70
N LYS A 358 -32.98 6.94 -21.41
CA LYS A 358 -34.13 7.84 -21.43
C LYS A 358 -34.06 8.94 -20.35
N TYR A 359 -33.40 8.66 -19.23
CA TYR A 359 -33.24 9.56 -18.09
C TYR A 359 -31.93 10.37 -18.14
N PHE A 360 -30.99 9.99 -19.02
CA PHE A 360 -29.66 10.60 -19.10
C PHE A 360 -29.72 12.10 -19.43
N LYS A 361 -30.65 12.52 -20.29
CA LYS A 361 -30.79 13.91 -20.74
C LYS A 361 -31.17 14.88 -19.61
N ASP A 362 -31.86 14.39 -18.59
CA ASP A 362 -32.35 15.17 -17.46
C ASP A 362 -31.54 14.91 -16.17
N SER A 363 -30.49 14.08 -16.23
CA SER A 363 -29.64 13.75 -15.09
C SER A 363 -28.72 14.91 -14.69
N ARG A 364 -28.76 15.27 -13.41
CA ARG A 364 -28.00 16.37 -12.80
C ARG A 364 -27.01 15.82 -11.77
N ASN A 365 -25.75 15.62 -12.18
CA ASN A 365 -24.66 15.25 -11.28
C ASN A 365 -23.64 16.39 -11.15
N ILE A 366 -23.70 17.15 -10.05
CA ILE A 366 -22.82 18.31 -9.79
C ILE A 366 -21.34 17.93 -9.56
N LYS A 367 -21.04 16.65 -9.31
CA LYS A 367 -19.67 16.14 -9.22
C LYS A 367 -19.02 16.12 -10.61
N ILE A 368 -19.79 15.81 -11.66
CA ILE A 368 -19.33 15.65 -13.04
C ILE A 368 -19.58 16.92 -13.87
N LEU A 369 -20.81 17.45 -13.82
CA LEU A 369 -21.22 18.64 -14.55
C LEU A 369 -20.69 19.89 -13.83
N LYS A 370 -19.77 20.63 -14.46
CA LYS A 370 -19.15 21.85 -13.88
C LYS A 370 -19.69 23.16 -14.42
N ASP A 371 -20.43 23.14 -15.53
CA ASP A 371 -21.03 24.34 -16.12
C ASP A 371 -22.20 24.87 -15.26
N PRO A 372 -22.11 26.07 -14.68
CA PRO A 372 -23.16 26.66 -13.84
C PRO A 372 -24.49 26.89 -14.58
N TYR A 373 -24.44 27.19 -15.88
CA TYR A 373 -25.65 27.42 -16.68
C TYR A 373 -26.42 26.11 -16.89
N LEU A 374 -25.72 25.03 -17.24
CA LEU A 374 -26.33 23.71 -17.39
C LEU A 374 -26.82 23.16 -16.04
N GLN A 375 -26.08 23.38 -14.95
CA GLN A 375 -26.52 23.01 -13.61
C GLN A 375 -27.82 23.70 -13.20
N ARG A 376 -28.01 24.97 -13.57
CA ARG A 376 -29.25 25.73 -13.33
C ARG A 376 -30.37 25.28 -14.25
N LYS A 377 -30.09 24.99 -15.51
CA LYS A 377 -31.08 24.52 -16.49
C LYS A 377 -31.70 23.16 -16.13
N LEU A 378 -30.90 22.26 -15.55
CA LEU A 378 -31.33 20.92 -15.11
C LEU A 378 -32.05 20.93 -13.76
N LEU A 379 -32.00 22.04 -13.02
CA LEU A 379 -32.84 22.27 -11.85
C LEU A 379 -34.16 22.87 -12.33
N LYS A 380 -35.26 22.13 -12.18
CA LYS A 380 -36.58 22.66 -12.50
C LYS A 380 -37.04 23.50 -11.31
N HIS A 381 -37.00 24.81 -11.48
CA HIS A 381 -37.38 25.81 -10.49
C HIS A 381 -38.33 26.80 -11.17
N THR A 382 -39.65 26.61 -11.05
CA THR A 382 -40.68 27.64 -11.26
C THR A 382 -42.09 27.03 -11.20
N LYS A 383 -43.04 27.77 -10.61
CA LYS A 383 -44.51 27.70 -10.65
C LYS A 383 -45.11 26.42 -11.26
N CYS A 384 -45.88 25.74 -10.42
CA CYS A 384 -46.49 24.39 -10.52
C CYS A 384 -46.61 23.69 -11.90
N PRO A 385 -47.09 24.30 -13.01
CA PRO A 385 -47.21 23.58 -14.28
C PRO A 385 -45.91 22.94 -14.80
N ARG A 386 -44.75 23.63 -14.74
CA ARG A 386 -43.52 23.13 -15.38
C ARG A 386 -42.89 21.91 -14.71
N ASN A 387 -43.08 21.75 -13.39
CA ASN A 387 -42.58 20.59 -12.67
C ASN A 387 -43.39 19.35 -13.05
N VAL A 388 -44.70 19.47 -13.09
CA VAL A 388 -45.61 18.39 -13.48
C VAL A 388 -45.51 18.06 -14.97
N ASP A 389 -45.24 19.03 -15.83
CA ASP A 389 -44.91 18.80 -17.25
C ASP A 389 -43.60 18.03 -17.40
N SER A 390 -42.59 18.35 -16.56
CA SER A 390 -41.31 17.62 -16.55
C SER A 390 -41.49 16.19 -16.04
N LEU A 391 -42.36 15.97 -15.06
CA LEU A 391 -42.73 14.63 -14.60
C LEU A 391 -43.52 13.89 -15.68
N SER A 392 -44.46 14.53 -16.37
CA SER A 392 -45.24 13.93 -17.46
C SER A 392 -44.38 13.52 -18.66
N ALA A 393 -43.23 14.17 -18.87
CA ALA A 393 -42.26 13.80 -19.90
C ALA A 393 -41.44 12.54 -19.58
N LEU A 394 -41.46 12.07 -18.32
CA LEU A 394 -40.79 10.84 -17.91
C LEU A 394 -41.61 9.61 -18.35
N PRO A 395 -40.98 8.44 -18.59
CA PRO A 395 -41.69 7.22 -18.91
C PRO A 395 -42.75 6.85 -17.86
N GLU A 396 -43.80 6.16 -18.27
CA GLU A 396 -44.78 5.56 -17.35
C GLU A 396 -44.11 4.55 -16.42
N THR A 397 -44.65 4.43 -15.20
CA THR A 397 -44.08 3.65 -14.10
C THR A 397 -45.16 2.87 -13.37
N GLN A 398 -44.74 1.84 -12.63
CA GLN A 398 -45.58 1.11 -11.70
C GLN A 398 -44.73 0.81 -10.45
N HIS A 399 -45.06 1.42 -9.32
CA HIS A 399 -44.34 1.25 -8.06
C HIS A 399 -44.95 0.10 -7.25
N ASP A 400 -44.10 -0.76 -6.69
CA ASP A 400 -44.54 -1.74 -5.71
C ASP A 400 -44.64 -1.08 -4.33
N PHE A 401 -45.88 -0.77 -3.96
CA PHE A 401 -46.20 -0.13 -2.70
C PHE A 401 -45.78 -0.93 -1.46
N SER A 402 -45.69 -2.26 -1.58
CA SER A 402 -45.37 -3.12 -0.44
C SER A 402 -43.88 -3.12 -0.08
N SER A 403 -43.02 -2.66 -0.98
CA SER A 403 -41.55 -2.63 -0.81
C SER A 403 -40.96 -1.22 -0.62
N ILE A 404 -41.81 -0.19 -0.49
CA ILE A 404 -41.34 1.17 -0.23
C ILE A 404 -40.80 1.27 1.21
N LEU A 405 -39.53 1.63 1.34
CA LEU A 405 -38.90 1.97 2.62
C LEU A 405 -38.84 3.49 2.77
N VAL A 406 -39.21 4.01 3.94
CA VAL A 406 -39.30 5.46 4.19
C VAL A 406 -38.47 5.83 5.41
N ASP A 407 -37.44 6.63 5.19
CA ASP A 407 -36.62 7.20 6.25
C ASP A 407 -36.95 8.68 6.45
N MET A 408 -37.35 9.05 7.68
CA MET A 408 -37.61 10.44 8.03
C MET A 408 -36.32 11.09 8.55
N TRP A 409 -35.68 11.89 7.71
CA TRP A 409 -34.38 12.50 8.01
C TRP A 409 -34.43 13.59 9.08
N CYS A 410 -35.45 14.47 9.06
CA CYS A 410 -35.59 15.58 10.00
C CYS A 410 -37.06 16.04 10.08
N GLN A 411 -37.53 16.40 11.28
CA GLN A 411 -38.86 16.98 11.50
C GLN A 411 -38.71 18.27 12.31
N THR A 412 -39.29 19.37 11.81
CA THR A 412 -39.31 20.66 12.51
C THR A 412 -40.72 21.27 12.50
N VAL A 413 -41.00 22.14 13.47
CA VAL A 413 -42.32 22.77 13.63
C VAL A 413 -42.72 23.63 12.41
N ASN A 414 -41.74 24.18 11.69
CA ASN A 414 -41.96 25.05 10.51
C ASN A 414 -42.20 24.28 9.20
N THR A 415 -42.14 22.94 9.21
CA THR A 415 -42.31 22.09 8.02
C THR A 415 -43.68 21.41 7.93
N LEU A 416 -44.59 21.67 8.88
CA LEU A 416 -45.97 21.20 8.82
C LEU A 416 -46.85 22.29 8.17
N PRO A 417 -47.82 21.92 7.30
CA PRO A 417 -48.86 22.87 6.91
C PRO A 417 -49.58 23.29 8.18
N SER A 418 -49.64 24.60 8.43
CA SER A 418 -50.53 25.17 9.45
C SER A 418 -51.96 24.75 9.11
N GLY A 419 -52.49 23.78 9.85
CA GLY A 419 -53.90 23.42 9.75
C GLY A 419 -54.75 24.64 10.10
N GLN A 420 -55.69 24.96 9.21
CA GLN A 420 -56.93 25.60 9.62
C GLN A 420 -57.86 24.55 10.20
#